data_AF-A0A1K0FTZ3-F1
#
_entry.id   AF-A0A1K0FTZ3-F1
#
_cell.length_a   1.000
_cell.length_b   1.000
_cell.length_c   1.000
_cell.angle_alpha   90.00
_cell.angle_beta   90.00
_cell.angle_gamma   90.00
#
_symmetry.space_group_name_H-M   'P 1'
#
loop_
_entity.id
_entity.type
_entity.pdbx_description
1 polymer ?
#
loop_
_entity_poly.entity_id
_entity_poly.type
_entity_poly.pdbx_seq_one_letter_code
_entity_poly.pdbx_strand_id
1 'polypeptide(L)'
;MTVDVTTLSLDLFAPDLEEDSCDPLDDLIVTLLIARTAQARRHRAARREAGLPARTMASEYAMVKRFTARLGPRGAEIAQVVLALTHSAELTHSAQEPPRAG
;
A
#
# COMPACT_ATOMS: atom_id res chain seq x y z
N MET A 1 43.26 -18.34 7.05
CA MET A 1 42.91 -18.12 8.47
C MET A 1 41.54 -17.46 8.48
N THR A 2 40.51 -18.25 8.76
CA THR A 2 39.10 -17.89 8.74
C THR A 2 38.72 -17.35 10.11
N VAL A 3 38.22 -16.12 10.17
CA VAL A 3 37.72 -15.53 11.42
C VAL A 3 36.28 -16.00 11.60
N ASP A 4 36.12 -16.79 12.64
CA ASP A 4 34.90 -17.39 13.15
C ASP A 4 33.95 -16.28 13.66
N VAL A 5 32.74 -16.22 13.10
CA VAL A 5 31.70 -15.29 13.53
C VAL A 5 31.02 -15.96 14.71
N THR A 6 31.56 -15.67 15.90
CA THR A 6 31.03 -16.06 17.20
C THR A 6 29.53 -15.77 17.28
N THR A 7 28.76 -16.86 17.21
CA THR A 7 27.55 -17.16 17.99
C THR A 7 27.14 -16.06 18.96
N LEU A 8 26.25 -15.18 18.51
CA LEU A 8 25.39 -14.40 19.40
C LEU A 8 24.29 -15.34 19.90
N SER A 9 24.42 -15.77 21.15
CA SER A 9 23.42 -16.52 21.90
C SER A 9 22.05 -15.84 21.80
N LEU A 10 21.12 -16.52 21.13
CA LEU A 10 19.72 -16.11 20.94
C LEU A 10 18.77 -16.63 22.04
N ASP A 11 19.32 -17.13 23.16
CA ASP A 11 18.53 -17.82 24.19
C ASP A 11 18.05 -16.94 25.36
N LEU A 12 17.82 -15.64 25.14
CA LEU A 12 17.30 -14.76 26.20
C LEU A 12 15.99 -14.02 25.84
N PHE A 13 15.24 -14.53 24.86
CA PHE A 13 13.92 -13.99 24.54
C PHE A 13 12.94 -15.12 24.20
N ALA A 14 12.57 -15.87 25.22
CA ALA A 14 11.27 -16.54 25.20
C ALA A 14 10.37 -15.89 26.26
N PRO A 15 9.57 -14.88 25.89
CA PRO A 15 8.27 -14.71 26.50
C PRO A 15 7.23 -15.45 25.65
N ASP A 16 6.52 -16.37 26.29
CA ASP A 16 5.15 -16.74 25.92
C ASP A 16 4.33 -15.46 25.80
N LEU A 17 3.98 -15.04 24.58
CA LEU A 17 2.88 -14.10 24.28
C LEU A 17 2.37 -14.36 22.85
N GLU A 18 1.30 -15.14 22.75
CA GLU A 18 0.32 -14.96 21.68
C GLU A 18 -0.34 -13.59 21.88
N GLU A 19 0.07 -12.56 21.12
CA GLU A 19 -0.73 -11.34 20.90
C GLU A 19 -0.17 -10.48 19.74
N ASP A 20 -1.01 -10.33 18.71
CA ASP A 20 -1.10 -9.28 17.68
C ASP A 20 -0.26 -8.00 17.91
N SER A 21 1.05 -8.07 17.77
CA SER A 21 1.86 -6.88 17.46
C SER A 21 2.31 -6.97 16.01
N CYS A 22 1.69 -6.16 15.15
CA CYS A 22 2.41 -5.69 13.97
C CYS A 22 3.74 -5.12 14.47
N ASP A 23 4.85 -5.53 13.87
CA ASP A 23 6.15 -4.94 14.12
C ASP A 23 6.01 -3.40 13.97
N PRO A 24 6.66 -2.57 14.79
CA PRO A 24 6.67 -1.11 14.59
C PRO A 24 6.98 -0.68 13.14
N LEU A 25 7.70 -1.51 12.37
CA LEU A 25 7.91 -1.33 10.95
C LEU A 25 6.63 -1.55 10.12
N ASP A 26 5.83 -2.55 10.45
CA ASP A 26 4.56 -2.84 9.79
C ASP A 26 3.55 -1.71 10.03
N ASP A 27 3.48 -1.17 11.25
CA ASP A 27 2.65 0.00 11.56
C ASP A 27 3.04 1.23 10.73
N LEU A 28 4.35 1.44 10.56
CA LEU A 28 4.86 2.51 9.70
C LEU A 28 4.48 2.27 8.23
N ILE A 29 4.62 1.04 7.73
CA ILE A 29 4.23 0.67 6.36
C ILE A 29 2.73 0.93 6.16
N VAL A 30 1.88 0.48 7.08
CA VAL A 30 0.43 0.68 7.04
C VAL A 30 0.09 2.17 7.03
N THR A 31 0.71 2.95 7.92
CA THR A 31 0.51 4.41 8.00
C THR A 31 0.88 5.10 6.68
N LEU A 32 2.03 4.75 6.09
CA LEU A 32 2.48 5.30 4.81
C LEU A 32 1.56 4.91 3.66
N LEU A 33 1.06 3.67 3.65
CA LEU A 33 0.09 3.19 2.65
C LEU A 33 -1.25 3.94 2.75
N ILE A 34 -1.77 4.16 3.96
CA ILE A 34 -2.98 4.95 4.20
C ILE A 34 -2.78 6.38 3.68
N ALA A 35 -1.69 7.04 4.08
CA ALA A 35 -1.41 8.41 3.66
C ALA A 35 -1.29 8.54 2.13
N ARG A 36 -0.55 7.63 1.49
CA ARG A 36 -0.32 7.62 0.04
C ARG A 36 -1.61 7.33 -0.74
N THR A 37 -2.45 6.40 -0.27
CA THR A 37 -3.74 6.12 -0.92
C THR A 37 -4.72 7.27 -0.75
N ALA A 38 -4.80 7.90 0.42
CA ALA A 38 -5.62 9.09 0.66
C ALA A 38 -5.18 10.27 -0.23
N GLN A 39 -3.87 10.51 -0.38
CA GLN A 39 -3.36 11.54 -1.28
C GLN A 39 -3.73 11.27 -2.73
N ALA A 40 -3.55 10.03 -3.21
CA ALA A 40 -3.93 9.66 -4.57
C ALA A 40 -5.43 9.86 -4.82
N ARG A 41 -6.30 9.47 -3.87
CA ARG A 41 -7.75 9.68 -3.96
C ARG A 41 -8.11 11.17 -4.06
N ARG A 42 -7.52 12.02 -3.22
CA ARG A 42 -7.72 13.49 -3.30
C ARG A 42 -7.33 14.05 -4.66
N HIS A 43 -6.19 13.62 -5.19
CA HIS A 43 -5.76 14.05 -6.53
C HIS A 43 -6.76 13.60 -7.62
N ARG A 44 -7.27 12.37 -7.54
CA ARG A 44 -8.29 11.86 -8.48
C ARG A 44 -9.61 12.62 -8.38
N ALA A 45 -10.06 12.97 -7.17
CA ALA A 45 -11.25 13.79 -6.97
C ALA A 45 -11.08 15.17 -7.62
N ALA A 46 -9.97 15.85 -7.36
CA ALA A 46 -9.66 17.13 -7.99
C ALA A 46 -9.60 17.06 -9.53
N ARG A 47 -9.09 15.95 -10.10
CA ARG A 47 -9.12 15.71 -11.54
C ARG A 47 -10.55 15.60 -12.07
N ARG A 48 -11.42 14.85 -11.37
CA ARG A 48 -12.84 14.72 -11.76
C ARG A 48 -13.57 16.07 -11.71
N GLU A 49 -13.33 16.85 -10.66
CA GLU A 49 -13.87 18.21 -10.52
C GLU A 49 -13.41 19.12 -11.67
N ALA A 50 -12.19 18.93 -12.17
CA ALA A 50 -11.65 19.62 -13.33
C ALA A 50 -12.10 19.03 -14.69
N GLY A 51 -13.03 18.06 -14.72
CA GLY A 51 -13.50 17.41 -15.95
C GLY A 51 -12.47 16.49 -16.61
N LEU A 52 -11.39 16.14 -15.91
CA LEU A 52 -10.35 15.24 -16.39
C LEU A 52 -10.61 13.80 -15.95
N PRO A 53 -10.09 12.80 -16.69
CA PRO A 53 -10.12 11.41 -16.24
C PRO A 53 -9.46 11.29 -14.86
N ALA A 54 -10.15 10.64 -13.92
CA ALA A 54 -9.67 10.42 -12.55
C ALA A 54 -8.30 9.73 -12.55
N ARG A 55 -8.13 8.73 -13.41
CA ARG A 55 -6.88 7.97 -13.59
C ARG A 55 -6.50 7.90 -15.07
N THR A 56 -5.21 7.68 -15.33
CA THR A 56 -4.70 7.39 -16.67
C THR A 56 -3.84 6.14 -16.63
N MET A 57 -3.97 5.29 -17.65
CA MET A 57 -3.13 4.08 -17.79
C MET A 57 -1.64 4.44 -17.80
N ALA A 58 -1.27 5.57 -18.42
CA ALA A 58 0.10 6.07 -18.42
C ALA A 58 0.63 6.34 -17.00
N SER A 59 -0.18 6.96 -16.13
CA SER A 59 0.23 7.24 -14.74
C SER A 59 0.39 5.97 -13.89
N GLU A 60 -0.48 4.99 -14.09
CA GLU A 60 -0.45 3.73 -13.35
C GLU A 60 0.71 2.85 -13.83
N TYR A 61 0.92 2.77 -15.14
CA TYR A 61 2.07 2.08 -15.73
C TYR A 61 3.40 2.71 -15.28
N ALA A 62 3.47 4.04 -15.19
CA ALA A 62 4.65 4.72 -14.68
C ALA A 62 4.93 4.37 -13.21
N MET A 63 3.90 4.14 -12.40
CA MET A 63 4.07 3.67 -11.02
C MET A 63 4.64 2.26 -10.96
N VAL A 64 4.06 1.33 -11.73
CA VAL A 64 4.54 -0.06 -11.81
C VAL A 64 6.00 -0.06 -12.24
N LYS A 65 6.35 0.64 -13.33
CA LYS A 65 7.73 0.74 -13.82
C LYS A 65 8.69 1.27 -12.75
N ARG A 66 8.31 2.31 -12.00
CA ARG A 66 9.16 2.85 -10.92
C ARG A 66 9.38 1.85 -9.79
N PHE A 67 8.36 1.11 -9.39
CA PHE A 67 8.49 0.13 -8.32
C PHE A 67 9.30 -1.08 -8.80
N THR A 68 9.05 -1.58 -10.00
CA THR A 68 9.83 -2.67 -10.61
C THR A 68 11.31 -2.30 -10.73
N ALA A 69 11.62 -1.07 -11.15
CA ALA A 69 13.01 -0.61 -11.26
C ALA A 69 13.74 -0.55 -9.90
N ARG A 70 13.02 -0.34 -8.79
CA ARG A 70 13.61 -0.21 -7.45
C ARG A 70 13.67 -1.52 -6.68
N LEU A 71 12.68 -2.38 -6.86
CA LEU A 71 12.46 -3.57 -6.02
C LEU A 71 12.47 -4.87 -6.85
N GLY A 72 12.76 -4.79 -8.16
CA GLY A 72 12.71 -5.93 -9.07
C GLY A 72 11.27 -6.45 -9.29
N PRO A 73 11.10 -7.75 -9.59
CA PRO A 73 9.79 -8.34 -9.87
C PRO A 73 8.74 -8.09 -8.77
N ARG A 74 9.14 -8.19 -7.49
CA ARG A 74 8.27 -7.89 -6.33
C ARG A 74 7.77 -6.44 -6.31
N GLY A 75 8.51 -5.51 -6.91
CA GLY A 75 8.05 -4.14 -7.08
C GLY A 75 6.77 -4.03 -7.92
N ALA A 76 6.64 -4.85 -8.95
CA ALA A 76 5.42 -4.87 -9.76
C ALA A 76 4.20 -5.31 -8.94
N GLU A 77 4.36 -6.34 -8.11
CA GLU A 77 3.32 -6.87 -7.23
C GLU A 77 2.90 -5.82 -6.18
N ILE A 78 3.87 -5.20 -5.51
CA ILE A 78 3.59 -4.13 -4.54
C ILE A 78 2.85 -2.97 -5.21
N ALA A 79 3.28 -2.56 -6.41
CA ALA A 79 2.60 -1.50 -7.15
C ALA A 79 1.13 -1.86 -7.47
N GLN A 80 0.85 -3.12 -7.80
CA GLN A 80 -0.50 -3.60 -8.05
C GLN A 80 -1.36 -3.54 -6.79
N VAL A 81 -0.86 -4.01 -5.64
CA VAL A 81 -1.57 -3.92 -4.35
C VAL A 81 -1.86 -2.47 -3.99
N VAL A 82 -0.85 -1.62 -4.13
CA VAL A 82 -0.92 -0.18 -3.86
C VAL A 82 -1.96 0.51 -4.77
N LEU A 83 -2.03 0.14 -6.05
CA LEU A 83 -3.06 0.62 -6.97
C LEU A 83 -4.46 0.11 -6.56
N ALA A 84 -4.60 -1.18 -6.26
CA ALA A 84 -5.85 -1.78 -5.81
C ALA A 84 -6.40 -1.07 -4.57
N LEU A 85 -5.58 -0.86 -3.54
CA LEU A 85 -5.97 -0.10 -2.33
C LEU A 85 -6.43 1.33 -2.66
N THR A 86 -5.88 1.95 -3.70
CA THR A 86 -6.33 3.28 -4.12
C THR A 86 -7.73 3.22 -4.74
N HIS A 87 -8.01 2.17 -5.52
CA HIS A 87 -9.28 1.95 -6.22
C HIS A 87 -10.41 1.47 -5.31
N SER A 88 -10.14 0.62 -4.32
CA SER A 88 -11.18 -0.07 -3.55
C SER A 88 -12.16 0.85 -2.82
N ALA A 89 -11.74 2.05 -2.42
CA ALA A 89 -12.63 3.03 -1.79
C ALA A 89 -13.57 3.75 -2.78
N GLU A 90 -13.25 3.75 -4.08
CA GLU A 90 -14.13 4.31 -5.11
C GLU A 90 -15.33 3.37 -5.38
N LEU A 91 -15.15 2.05 -5.23
CA LEU A 91 -16.22 1.05 -5.38
C LEU A 91 -17.24 1.10 -4.25
N THR A 92 -16.82 1.43 -3.02
CA THR A 92 -17.73 1.54 -1.87
C THR A 92 -18.66 2.75 -1.98
N HIS A 93 -18.21 3.84 -2.62
CA HIS A 93 -19.02 5.05 -2.76
C HIS A 93 -20.08 4.93 -3.88
N SER A 94 -19.87 4.06 -4.87
CA SER A 94 -20.82 3.83 -5.96
C SER A 94 -21.95 2.86 -5.61
N ALA A 95 -21.82 2.10 -4.51
CA ALA A 95 -22.82 1.12 -4.07
C ALA A 95 -23.88 1.70 -3.10
N GLN A 96 -23.87 3.02 -2.89
CA GLN A 96 -24.69 3.68 -1.86
C GLN A 96 -25.53 4.83 -2.44
N GLU A 97 -26.17 4.61 -3.59
CA GLU A 97 -27.29 5.44 -4.04
C GLU A 97 -28.58 4.74 -3.58
N PRO A 98 -29.35 5.30 -2.62
CA PRO A 98 -30.61 4.70 -2.20
C PRO A 98 -31.61 4.73 -3.36
N PRO A 99 -32.52 3.74 -3.47
CA PRO A 99 -33.59 3.80 -4.46
C PRO A 99 -34.37 5.10 -4.24
N ARG A 100 -34.46 5.93 -5.29
CA ARG A 100 -35.36 7.09 -5.28
C ARG A 100 -36.77 6.54 -5.08
N ALA A 101 -37.32 6.75 -3.89
CA ALA A 101 -38.72 6.50 -3.61
C ALA A 101 -39.53 7.41 -4.54
N GLY A 102 -40.26 6.79 -5.47
CA GLY A 102 -41.38 7.39 -6.19
C GLY A 102 -42.67 7.17 -5.45
#